data_AF-A0A657BA46-F1
#
_entry.id   AF-A0A657BA46-F1
#
_cell.length_a   1.000
_cell.length_b   1.000
_cell.length_c   1.000
_cell.angle_alpha   90.00
_cell.angle_beta   90.00
_cell.angle_gamma   90.00
#
_symmetry.space_group_name_H-M   'P 1'
#
loop_
_entity.id
_entity.type
_entity.pdbx_description
1 polymer ?
#
loop_
_entity_poly.entity_id
_entity_poly.type
_entity_poly.pdbx_seq_one_letter_code
_entity_poly.pdbx_strand_id
1 'polypeptide(L)'
;MDSLFSCNPDCSIENLMALDWLAVLGFFLVIYLVSTVWRKWAFSRNKYPETSIKWHVPRFIYIATVFSLVSMPTVWWLFGYTSAKIFGKFILPESVIVLYILWALGPDKHNKSLKSDAKKRAL
;
A
#
# COMPACT_ATOMS: atom_id res chain seq x y z
N MET A 1 16.25 -27.45 -14.25
CA MET A 1 15.92 -26.13 -13.65
C MET A 1 14.53 -26.29 -13.08
N ASP A 2 14.46 -26.94 -11.93
CA ASP A 2 13.21 -27.24 -11.25
C ASP A 2 12.67 -25.97 -10.61
N SER A 3 11.38 -25.73 -10.80
CA SER A 3 10.75 -24.51 -10.35
C SER A 3 10.67 -24.53 -8.83
N LEU A 4 11.23 -23.51 -8.18
CA LEU A 4 11.19 -23.29 -6.72
C LEU A 4 9.76 -23.14 -6.14
N PHE A 5 8.71 -23.20 -6.97
CA PHE A 5 7.31 -23.03 -6.56
C PHE A 5 6.34 -23.98 -7.30
N SER A 6 6.80 -25.12 -7.83
CA SER A 6 5.89 -26.13 -8.40
C SER A 6 5.40 -27.05 -7.28
N CYS A 7 4.32 -26.65 -6.62
CA CYS A 7 3.50 -27.57 -5.85
C CYS A 7 2.77 -28.51 -6.83
N ASN A 8 3.26 -29.76 -6.93
CA ASN A 8 2.43 -30.89 -7.34
C ASN A 8 1.39 -31.13 -6.20
N PRO A 9 0.18 -31.64 -6.47
CA PRO A 9 -1.06 -31.36 -5.72
C PRO A 9 -1.13 -31.86 -4.26
N ASP A 10 -0.07 -32.47 -3.73
CA ASP A 10 0.01 -33.07 -2.38
C ASP A 10 1.03 -32.35 -1.47
N CYS A 11 1.14 -31.03 -1.57
CA CYS A 11 2.01 -30.24 -0.67
C CYS A 11 1.28 -29.90 0.64
N SER A 12 1.51 -30.72 1.68
CA SER A 12 1.18 -30.38 3.07
C SER A 12 2.15 -29.32 3.60
N ILE A 13 1.67 -28.36 4.40
CA ILE A 13 2.47 -27.32 5.07
C ILE A 13 3.61 -27.92 5.91
N GLU A 14 3.44 -29.16 6.35
CA GLU A 14 4.41 -29.93 7.15
C GLU A 14 5.65 -30.37 6.37
N ASN A 15 5.61 -30.35 5.03
CA ASN A 15 6.73 -30.76 4.16
C ASN A 15 7.57 -29.58 3.64
N LEU A 16 7.31 -28.34 4.08
CA LEU A 16 8.15 -27.21 3.68
C LEU A 16 9.55 -27.35 4.29
N MET A 17 10.57 -27.35 3.44
CA MET A 17 11.96 -27.36 3.90
C MET A 17 12.31 -26.03 4.57
N ALA A 18 13.33 -26.05 5.44
CA ALA A 18 13.84 -24.83 6.09
C ALA A 18 14.23 -23.73 5.07
N LEU A 19 14.63 -24.13 3.85
CA LEU A 19 14.94 -23.23 2.75
C LEU A 19 13.69 -22.47 2.25
N ASP A 20 12.54 -23.13 2.17
CA ASP A 20 11.27 -22.51 1.73
C ASP A 20 10.79 -21.47 2.74
N TRP A 21 10.91 -21.77 4.03
CA TRP A 21 10.64 -20.81 5.10
C TRP A 21 11.59 -19.61 5.08
N LEU A 22 12.87 -19.83 4.78
CA LEU A 22 13.84 -18.75 4.64
C LEU A 22 13.52 -17.86 3.42
N ALA A 23 13.05 -18.45 2.32
CA ALA A 23 12.57 -17.70 1.16
C ALA A 23 11.32 -16.86 1.49
N VAL A 24 10.36 -17.42 2.24
CA VAL A 24 9.17 -16.69 2.72
C VAL A 24 9.58 -15.51 3.63
N LEU A 25 10.48 -15.73 4.59
CA LEU A 25 10.99 -14.67 5.46
C LEU A 25 11.75 -13.59 4.67
N GLY A 26 12.58 -13.99 3.70
CA GLY A 26 13.27 -13.09 2.79
C GLY A 26 12.28 -12.23 1.99
N PHE A 27 11.22 -12.83 1.47
CA PHE A 27 10.16 -12.12 0.76
C PHE A 27 9.47 -11.08 1.65
N PHE A 28 9.11 -11.44 2.88
CA PHE A 28 8.52 -10.49 3.84
C PHE A 28 9.48 -9.34 4.18
N LEU A 29 10.78 -9.62 4.35
CA LEU A 29 11.79 -8.60 4.62
C LEU A 29 11.94 -7.63 3.44
N VAL A 30 11.95 -8.14 2.21
CA VAL A 30 11.98 -7.32 0.99
C VAL A 30 10.74 -6.44 0.90
N ILE A 31 9.55 -7.00 1.10
CA ILE A 31 8.29 -6.22 1.13
C ILE A 31 8.36 -5.11 2.18
N TYR A 32 8.86 -5.44 3.37
CA TYR A 32 8.98 -4.47 4.46
C TYR A 32 9.93 -3.32 4.10
N LEU A 33 11.10 -3.62 3.54
CA LEU A 33 12.07 -2.60 3.11
C LEU A 33 11.50 -1.73 2.00
N VAL A 34 10.91 -2.33 0.96
CA VAL A 34 10.30 -1.61 -0.17
C VAL A 34 9.18 -0.70 0.33
N SER A 35 8.29 -1.21 1.19
CA SER A 35 7.20 -0.45 1.79
C SER A 35 7.71 0.73 2.62
N THR A 36 8.80 0.54 3.36
CA THR A 36 9.42 1.59 4.17
C THR A 36 10.03 2.70 3.31
N VAL A 37 10.75 2.34 2.25
CA VAL A 37 11.33 3.30 1.29
C VAL A 37 10.22 4.07 0.58
N TRP A 38 9.18 3.38 0.14
CA TRP A 38 8.05 4.00 -0.57
C TRP A 38 7.29 4.98 0.34
N ARG A 39 7.06 4.59 1.60
CA ARG A 39 6.48 5.48 2.61
C ARG A 39 7.35 6.71 2.81
N LYS A 40 8.66 6.55 3.03
CA LYS A 40 9.58 7.67 3.20
C LYS A 40 9.55 8.61 1.99
N TRP A 41 9.58 8.07 0.78
CA TRP A 41 9.49 8.85 -0.45
C TRP A 41 8.16 9.63 -0.54
N ALA A 42 7.03 8.97 -0.30
CA ALA A 42 5.70 9.58 -0.39
C ALA A 42 5.52 10.77 0.57
N PHE A 43 6.10 10.68 1.77
CA PHE A 43 6.00 11.72 2.81
C PHE A 43 7.21 12.68 2.88
N SER A 44 8.28 12.43 2.13
CA SER A 44 9.46 13.31 2.05
C SER A 44 9.15 14.70 1.47
N ARG A 45 8.04 14.83 0.73
CA ARG A 45 7.64 16.04 0.01
C ARG A 45 6.81 17.01 0.87
N ASN A 46 6.98 16.98 2.20
CA ASN A 46 6.33 17.92 3.15
C ASN A 46 6.72 19.39 2.96
N LYS A 47 7.75 19.69 2.17
CA LYS A 47 8.15 21.07 1.84
C LYS A 47 7.19 21.80 0.89
N TYR A 48 6.31 21.08 0.20
CA TYR A 48 5.33 21.68 -0.71
C TYR A 48 4.01 21.95 0.04
N PRO A 49 3.32 23.06 -0.26
CA PRO A 49 2.01 23.33 0.32
C PRO A 49 1.00 22.26 -0.12
N GLU A 50 -0.02 22.03 0.71
CA GLU A 50 -1.06 21.03 0.44
C GLU A 50 -1.83 21.35 -0.85
N THR A 51 -1.88 22.61 -1.30
CA THR A 51 -2.48 22.99 -2.59
C THR A 51 -1.68 22.52 -3.81
N SER A 52 -0.45 22.02 -3.63
CA SER A 52 0.42 21.61 -4.74
C SER A 52 0.21 20.14 -5.12
N ILE A 53 0.08 19.89 -6.42
CA ILE A 53 0.10 18.54 -7.01
C ILE A 53 1.35 17.75 -6.58
N LYS A 54 2.49 18.42 -6.37
CA LYS A 54 3.75 17.79 -5.92
C LYS A 54 3.65 17.23 -4.49
N TRP A 55 2.70 17.71 -3.68
CA TRP A 55 2.38 17.14 -2.39
C TRP A 55 1.40 15.97 -2.54
N HIS A 56 0.40 16.09 -3.40
CA HIS A 56 -0.64 15.07 -3.55
C HIS A 56 -0.17 13.79 -4.24
N VAL A 57 0.54 13.90 -5.38
CA VAL A 57 0.87 12.76 -6.25
C VAL A 57 1.61 11.62 -5.54
N PRO A 58 2.70 11.86 -4.79
CA PRO A 58 3.42 10.76 -4.13
C PRO A 58 2.57 10.02 -3.08
N ARG A 59 1.69 10.75 -2.39
CA ARG A 59 0.78 10.20 -1.36
C ARG A 59 -0.37 9.43 -1.98
N PHE A 60 -0.93 9.95 -3.07
CA PHE A 60 -1.97 9.27 -3.84
C PHE A 60 -1.45 7.93 -4.35
N ILE A 61 -0.27 7.92 -4.99
CA ILE A 61 0.37 6.68 -5.47
C ILE A 61 0.58 5.69 -4.33
N TYR A 62 1.09 6.16 -3.18
CA TYR A 62 1.30 5.29 -2.02
C TYR A 62 -0.01 4.65 -1.52
N ILE A 63 -1.08 5.44 -1.36
CA ILE A 63 -2.39 4.94 -0.91
C ILE A 63 -2.99 3.98 -1.94
N ALA A 64 -2.91 4.31 -3.23
CA ALA A 64 -3.37 3.47 -4.32
C ALA A 64 -2.69 2.11 -4.31
N THR A 65 -1.36 2.08 -4.15
CA THR A 65 -0.58 0.85 -4.09
C THR A 65 -0.98 0.00 -2.89
N VAL A 66 -1.02 0.57 -1.69
CA VAL A 66 -1.38 -0.17 -0.46
C VAL A 66 -2.80 -0.71 -0.56
N PHE A 67 -3.75 0.10 -1.02
CA PHE A 67 -5.13 -0.34 -1.20
C PHE A 67 -5.23 -1.47 -2.23
N SER A 68 -4.52 -1.36 -3.36
CA SER A 68 -4.53 -2.40 -4.40
C SER A 68 -3.94 -3.72 -3.90
N LEU A 69 -2.83 -3.65 -3.17
CA LEU A 69 -2.17 -4.83 -2.60
C LEU A 69 -3.05 -5.59 -1.61
N VAL A 70 -3.93 -4.90 -0.90
CA VAL A 70 -4.85 -5.54 0.06
C VAL A 70 -6.14 -5.99 -0.61
N SER A 71 -6.75 -5.13 -1.43
CA SER A 71 -8.07 -5.38 -2.01
C SER A 71 -8.05 -6.42 -3.13
N MET A 72 -7.05 -6.40 -4.02
CA MET A 72 -7.02 -7.31 -5.17
C MET A 72 -6.91 -8.79 -4.77
N PRO A 73 -5.98 -9.20 -3.87
CA PRO A 73 -5.94 -10.59 -3.40
C PRO A 73 -7.22 -10.97 -2.66
N THR A 74 -7.77 -10.07 -1.86
CA THR A 74 -9.02 -10.32 -1.10
C THR A 74 -10.20 -10.54 -2.03
N VAL A 75 -10.38 -9.71 -3.06
CA VAL A 75 -11.46 -9.85 -4.04
C VAL A 75 -11.28 -11.11 -4.86
N TRP A 76 -10.04 -11.42 -5.27
CA TRP A 76 -9.76 -12.66 -6.01
C TRP A 76 -10.08 -13.90 -5.16
N TRP A 77 -9.68 -13.88 -3.89
CA TRP A 77 -9.96 -14.97 -2.95
C TRP A 77 -11.46 -15.20 -2.72
N LEU A 78 -12.23 -14.12 -2.52
CA LEU A 78 -13.65 -14.21 -2.18
C LEU A 78 -14.56 -14.43 -3.40
N PHE A 79 -14.24 -13.81 -4.54
CA PHE A 79 -15.15 -13.72 -5.68
C PHE A 79 -14.56 -14.30 -6.98
N GLY A 80 -13.36 -14.87 -6.92
CA GLY A 80 -12.70 -15.49 -8.07
C GLY A 80 -12.12 -14.51 -9.07
N TYR A 81 -11.47 -15.06 -10.10
CA TYR A 81 -10.66 -14.31 -11.07
C TYR A 81 -11.48 -13.30 -11.89
N THR A 82 -12.66 -13.68 -12.35
CA THR A 82 -13.53 -12.82 -13.17
C THR A 82 -13.94 -11.55 -12.41
N SER A 83 -14.28 -11.70 -11.12
CA SER A 83 -14.66 -10.58 -10.25
C SER A 83 -13.47 -9.68 -9.94
N ALA A 84 -12.28 -10.24 -9.70
CA ALA A 84 -11.05 -9.47 -9.52
C ALA A 84 -10.71 -8.63 -10.77
N LYS A 85 -10.96 -9.16 -11.98
CA LYS A 85 -10.75 -8.44 -13.23
C LYS A 85 -11.72 -7.25 -13.40
N ILE A 86 -13.00 -7.45 -13.06
CA ILE A 86 -14.02 -6.39 -13.11
C ILE A 86 -13.72 -5.32 -12.04
N PHE A 87 -13.42 -5.76 -10.81
CA PHE A 87 -13.05 -4.88 -9.71
C PHE A 87 -11.82 -4.04 -10.06
N GLY A 88 -10.76 -4.67 -10.57
CA GLY A 88 -9.54 -3.98 -10.96
C GLY A 88 -9.72 -2.93 -12.05
N LYS A 89 -10.62 -3.19 -13.02
CA LYS A 89 -10.83 -2.29 -14.15
C LYS A 89 -11.76 -1.13 -13.83
N PHE A 90 -12.81 -1.36 -13.04
CA PHE A 90 -13.89 -0.39 -12.85
C PHE A 90 -13.98 0.15 -11.43
N ILE A 91 -13.87 -0.72 -10.42
CA ILE A 91 -14.17 -0.34 -9.02
C ILE A 91 -12.91 0.19 -8.32
N LEU A 92 -11.74 -0.38 -8.61
CA LEU A 92 -10.49 -0.04 -7.95
C LEU A 92 -10.03 1.41 -8.23
N PRO A 93 -10.08 1.94 -9.46
CA PRO A 93 -9.70 3.33 -9.72
C PRO A 93 -10.59 4.33 -8.96
N GLU A 94 -11.91 4.09 -8.94
CA GLU A 94 -12.88 4.96 -8.27
C GLU A 94 -12.73 4.91 -6.74
N SER A 95 -12.63 3.71 -6.19
CA SER A 95 -12.47 3.51 -4.74
C SER A 95 -11.16 4.10 -4.21
N VAL A 96 -10.07 4.04 -4.98
CA VAL A 96 -8.80 4.70 -4.63
C VAL A 96 -8.95 6.22 -4.56
N ILE A 97 -9.71 6.83 -5.48
CA ILE A 97 -9.96 8.28 -5.47
C ILE A 97 -10.76 8.67 -4.22
N VAL A 98 -11.84 7.95 -3.92
CA VAL A 98 -12.68 8.20 -2.74
C VAL A 98 -11.86 8.03 -1.45
N LEU A 99 -11.10 6.94 -1.35
CA LEU A 99 -10.23 6.67 -0.20
C LEU A 99 -9.19 7.77 -0.01
N TYR A 100 -8.62 8.26 -1.11
CA TYR A 100 -7.66 9.35 -1.06
C TYR A 100 -8.27 10.65 -0.54
N ILE A 101 -9.48 11.01 -0.99
CA ILE A 101 -10.19 12.20 -0.52
C ILE A 101 -10.50 12.07 0.98
N LEU A 102 -10.99 10.91 1.43
CA LEU A 102 -11.24 10.64 2.84
C LEU A 102 -9.95 10.77 3.68
N TRP A 103 -8.84 10.22 3.19
CA TRP A 103 -7.54 10.37 3.83
C TRP A 103 -7.02 11.82 3.80
N ALA A 104 -7.31 12.56 2.73
CA ALA A 104 -6.95 13.96 2.60
C ALA A 104 -7.63 14.82 3.66
N LEU A 105 -8.93 14.57 3.89
CA LEU A 105 -9.80 15.29 4.83
C LEU A 105 -9.69 14.80 6.30
N GLY A 106 -8.92 13.74 6.55
CA GLY A 106 -8.81 13.12 7.87
C GLY A 106 -8.37 14.09 8.99
N PRO A 107 -8.93 13.94 10.20
CA PRO A 107 -8.82 14.93 11.30
C PRO A 107 -7.40 15.17 11.83
N ASP A 108 -6.45 14.25 11.59
CA ASP A 108 -5.07 14.37 12.05
C ASP A 108 -4.27 15.50 11.38
N LYS A 109 -4.68 15.96 10.19
CA LYS A 109 -4.02 17.10 9.52
C LYS A 109 -4.43 18.45 10.09
N HIS A 110 -5.69 18.57 10.51
CA HIS A 110 -6.20 19.81 11.12
C HIS A 110 -5.40 20.17 12.38
N ASN A 111 -5.04 19.18 13.19
CA ASN A 111 -4.38 19.40 14.47
C ASN A 111 -2.88 19.74 14.34
N LYS A 112 -2.18 19.20 13.33
CA LYS A 112 -0.76 19.54 13.06
C LYS A 112 -0.59 20.88 12.35
N SER A 113 -1.51 21.23 11.44
CA SER A 113 -1.53 22.56 10.79
C SER A 113 -1.76 23.66 11.84
N LEU A 114 -2.74 23.50 12.73
CA LEU A 114 -3.00 24.44 13.83
C LEU A 114 -1.80 24.61 14.78
N LYS A 115 -1.13 23.50 15.16
CA LYS A 115 0.07 23.57 16.01
C LYS A 115 1.26 24.26 15.34
N SER A 116 1.44 24.07 14.04
CA SER A 116 2.50 24.71 13.26
C SER A 116 2.28 26.21 13.15
N ASP A 117 1.05 26.65 12.87
CA ASP A 117 0.72 28.08 12.77
C ASP A 117 0.75 28.80 14.12
N ALA A 118 0.30 28.14 15.20
CA ALA A 118 0.44 28.69 16.55
C ALA A 118 1.91 28.90 16.95
N LYS A 119 2.79 27.95 16.60
CA LYS A 119 4.23 28.07 16.85
C LYS A 119 4.89 29.17 16.00
N LYS A 120 4.39 29.43 14.79
CA LYS A 120 4.89 30.48 13.89
C LYS A 120 4.45 31.90 14.29
N ARG A 121 3.34 32.04 15.02
CA ARG A 121 2.84 33.33 15.53
C ARG A 121 3.40 33.71 16.90
N ALA A 122 4.01 32.75 17.61
CA ALA A 122 4.62 32.97 18.93
C ALA A 122 6.12 33.31 18.87
N LEU A 123 6.69 33.41 17.66
CA LEU A 123 8.10 33.71 17.38
C LEU A 123 8.15 34.93 16.47
#